data_AF-A0A7X3YPA5-F1
#
_entry.id   AF-A0A7X3YPA5-F1
#
_cell.length_a   1.000
_cell.length_b   1.000
_cell.length_c   1.000
_cell.angle_alpha   90.00
_cell.angle_beta   90.00
_cell.angle_gamma   90.00
#
_symmetry.space_group_name_H-M   'P 1'
#
loop_
_entity.id
_entity.type
_entity.pdbx_description
1 polymer ?
#
loop_
_entity_poly.entity_id
_entity_poly.type
_entity_poly.pdbx_seq_one_letter_code
_entity_poly.pdbx_strand_id
1 'polypeptide(L)'
;MRIYFLLESFLLKRTTLNKRSEIISHAIQNASLHWIIYLTISEYYKYYPHQGELPKHEDNCLITESDMKRLCEISSRKIKDAVENDELLSFREPLGFLDSWDLLAGSDQSEKARFWCMDKLNDDNAVEIFVKELTSEGWRATVGNLESTRSYSIKMDMLRKFFDVEKFKQRVEEMLRKSEPGSERYAILKRFINAFDDPRSH
;
A
#
# COMPACT_ATOMS: atom_id res chain seq x y z
N MET A 1 -6.55 -8.74 -8.11
CA MET A 1 -5.84 -8.48 -9.39
C MET A 1 -6.51 -9.13 -10.60
N ARG A 2 -6.63 -10.47 -10.74
CA ARG A 2 -7.22 -11.10 -11.95
C ARG A 2 -8.66 -10.68 -12.30
N ILE A 3 -9.54 -10.52 -11.32
CA ILE A 3 -10.95 -10.15 -11.54
C ILE A 3 -11.09 -8.70 -12.04
N TYR A 4 -10.24 -7.78 -11.56
CA TYR A 4 -10.26 -6.39 -11.99
C TYR A 4 -9.96 -6.27 -13.48
N PHE A 5 -8.87 -6.87 -13.96
CA PHE A 5 -8.50 -6.81 -15.38
C PHE A 5 -9.55 -7.47 -16.29
N LEU A 6 -10.22 -8.52 -15.82
CA LEU A 6 -11.33 -9.12 -16.55
C LEU A 6 -12.52 -8.16 -16.65
N LEU A 7 -12.91 -7.53 -15.54
CA LEU A 7 -13.97 -6.53 -15.51
C LEU A 7 -13.61 -5.33 -16.41
N GLU A 8 -12.40 -4.80 -16.26
CA GLU A 8 -11.89 -3.68 -17.06
C GLU A 8 -11.95 -4.01 -18.56
N SER A 9 -11.35 -5.13 -18.97
CA SER A 9 -11.34 -5.54 -20.37
C SER A 9 -12.74 -5.78 -20.94
N PHE A 10 -13.68 -6.27 -20.13
CA PHE A 10 -15.06 -6.48 -20.54
C PHE A 10 -15.79 -5.14 -20.72
N LEU A 11 -15.67 -4.24 -19.74
CA LEU A 11 -16.31 -2.93 -19.76
C LEU A 11 -15.78 -2.07 -20.90
N LEU A 12 -14.47 -1.97 -21.08
CA LEU A 12 -13.84 -1.19 -22.15
C LEU A 12 -14.32 -1.62 -23.54
N LYS A 13 -14.51 -2.93 -23.77
CA LYS A 13 -14.92 -3.48 -25.07
C LYS A 13 -16.41 -3.34 -25.38
N ARG A 14 -17.29 -3.22 -24.37
CA ARG A 14 -18.74 -3.41 -24.55
C ARG A 14 -19.61 -2.24 -24.15
N THR A 15 -19.03 -1.19 -23.56
CA THR A 15 -19.81 -0.10 -22.98
C THR A 15 -19.14 1.25 -23.27
N THR A 16 -19.94 2.31 -23.29
CA THR A 16 -19.44 3.70 -23.41
C THR A 16 -18.85 4.16 -22.08
N LEU A 17 -17.98 5.19 -22.10
CA LEU A 17 -17.39 5.75 -20.88
C LEU A 17 -18.45 6.09 -19.81
N ASN A 18 -19.52 6.78 -20.20
CA ASN A 18 -20.60 7.13 -19.28
C ASN A 18 -21.25 5.90 -18.64
N LYS A 19 -21.46 4.83 -19.41
CA LYS A 19 -22.05 3.59 -18.88
C LYS A 19 -21.09 2.84 -17.96
N ARG A 20 -19.78 2.83 -18.27
CA ARG A 20 -18.74 2.28 -17.38
C ARG A 20 -18.72 3.04 -16.06
N SER A 21 -18.72 4.38 -16.14
CA SER A 21 -18.72 5.27 -14.97
C SER A 21 -19.91 5.02 -14.05
N GLU A 22 -21.10 4.87 -14.63
CA GLU A 22 -22.33 4.54 -13.89
C GLU A 22 -22.22 3.18 -13.20
N ILE A 23 -21.75 2.13 -13.90
CA ILE A 23 -21.59 0.78 -13.34
C ILE A 23 -20.61 0.78 -12.17
N ILE A 24 -19.44 1.41 -12.34
CA ILE A 24 -18.43 1.51 -11.29
C ILE A 24 -18.97 2.29 -10.09
N SER A 25 -19.65 3.41 -10.32
CA SER A 25 -20.24 4.24 -9.25
C SER A 25 -21.29 3.51 -8.42
N HIS A 26 -22.00 2.55 -8.99
CA HIS A 26 -22.90 1.67 -8.21
C HIS A 26 -22.12 0.57 -7.48
N ALA A 27 -21.13 -0.04 -8.15
CA ALA A 27 -20.35 -1.15 -7.58
C ALA A 27 -19.59 -0.74 -6.31
N ILE A 28 -19.03 0.47 -6.28
CA ILE A 28 -18.24 0.97 -5.13
C ILE A 28 -19.06 1.10 -3.84
N GLN A 29 -20.39 1.17 -3.91
CA GLN A 29 -21.24 1.35 -2.72
C GLN A 29 -21.16 0.16 -1.76
N ASN A 30 -20.99 -1.05 -2.29
CA ASN A 30 -20.96 -2.30 -1.53
C ASN A 30 -19.59 -3.00 -1.61
N ALA A 31 -18.59 -2.37 -2.22
CA ALA A 31 -17.28 -2.95 -2.38
C ALA A 31 -16.44 -2.86 -1.10
N SER A 32 -15.49 -3.79 -0.95
CA SER A 32 -14.51 -3.74 0.14
C SER A 32 -13.58 -2.54 -0.02
N LEU A 33 -13.05 -2.04 1.11
CA LEU A 33 -12.09 -0.92 1.10
C LEU A 33 -10.92 -1.19 0.14
N HIS A 34 -10.33 -2.38 0.22
CA HIS A 34 -9.23 -2.77 -0.65
C HIS A 34 -9.58 -2.67 -2.14
N TRP A 35 -10.77 -3.10 -2.55
CA TRP A 35 -11.18 -3.02 -3.95
C TRP A 35 -11.40 -1.58 -4.40
N ILE A 36 -12.03 -0.76 -3.55
CA ILE A 36 -12.26 0.66 -3.82
C ILE A 36 -10.92 1.36 -4.03
N ILE A 37 -9.99 1.27 -3.07
CA ILE A 37 -8.68 1.95 -3.18
C ILE A 37 -7.90 1.45 -4.39
N TYR A 38 -7.84 0.14 -4.62
CA TYR A 38 -7.15 -0.41 -5.78
C TYR A 38 -7.72 0.15 -7.10
N LEU A 39 -9.04 0.18 -7.25
CA LEU A 39 -9.70 0.74 -8.43
C LEU A 39 -9.43 2.24 -8.55
N THR A 40 -9.55 2.98 -7.45
CA THR A 40 -9.32 4.43 -7.41
C THR A 40 -7.90 4.77 -7.86
N ILE A 41 -6.88 4.11 -7.30
CA ILE A 41 -5.48 4.35 -7.67
C ILE A 41 -5.22 3.97 -9.14
N SER A 42 -5.76 2.82 -9.59
CA SER A 42 -5.59 2.37 -10.98
C SER A 42 -6.20 3.34 -11.99
N GLU A 43 -7.36 3.94 -11.69
CA GLU A 43 -8.02 4.91 -12.57
C GLU A 43 -7.46 6.33 -12.40
N TYR A 44 -7.02 6.71 -11.19
CA TYR A 44 -6.42 8.01 -10.90
C TYR A 44 -5.21 8.28 -11.80
N TYR A 45 -4.29 7.32 -11.91
CA TYR A 45 -3.09 7.47 -12.75
C TYR A 45 -3.38 7.48 -14.25
N LYS A 46 -4.59 7.11 -14.70
CA LYS A 46 -4.98 7.30 -16.10
C LYS A 46 -5.24 8.76 -16.42
N TYR A 47 -5.74 9.53 -15.45
CA TYR A 47 -6.01 10.96 -15.57
C TYR A 47 -4.83 11.83 -15.13
N TYR A 48 -4.14 11.40 -14.07
CA TYR A 48 -3.08 12.16 -13.39
C TYR A 48 -1.81 11.32 -13.28
N PRO A 49 -1.14 11.00 -14.41
CA PRO A 49 0.04 10.15 -14.41
C PRO A 49 1.25 10.86 -13.77
N HIS A 50 2.29 10.09 -13.48
CA HIS A 50 3.56 10.64 -12.98
C HIS A 50 4.22 11.59 -13.99
N GLN A 51 5.15 12.41 -13.50
CA GLN A 51 5.88 13.37 -14.35
C GLN A 51 6.51 12.68 -15.56
N GLY A 52 6.25 13.22 -16.76
CA GLY A 52 6.79 12.73 -18.02
C GLY A 52 5.84 11.84 -18.81
N GLU A 53 4.70 11.44 -18.25
CA GLU A 53 3.67 10.66 -18.93
C GLU A 53 2.46 11.53 -19.34
N LEU A 54 1.81 11.14 -20.44
CA LEU A 54 0.57 11.76 -20.88
C LEU A 54 -0.64 11.02 -20.31
N PRO A 55 -1.71 11.74 -19.92
CA PRO A 55 -2.97 11.12 -19.55
C PRO A 55 -3.45 10.13 -20.62
N LYS A 56 -4.09 9.05 -20.20
CA LYS A 56 -4.68 8.07 -21.12
C LYS A 56 -5.84 8.72 -21.87
N HIS A 57 -6.04 8.27 -23.11
CA HIS A 57 -7.26 8.60 -23.85
C HIS A 57 -8.49 8.06 -23.10
N GLU A 58 -9.58 8.82 -23.11
CA GLU A 58 -10.84 8.50 -22.41
C GLU A 58 -11.39 7.11 -22.73
N ASP A 59 -11.15 6.61 -23.95
CA ASP A 59 -11.53 5.25 -24.35
C ASP A 59 -10.88 4.15 -23.52
N ASN A 60 -9.77 4.44 -22.82
CA ASN A 60 -9.07 3.53 -21.94
C ASN A 60 -9.42 3.73 -20.45
N CYS A 61 -10.33 4.65 -20.14
CA CYS A 61 -10.80 4.95 -18.78
C CYS A 61 -12.12 4.22 -18.49
N LEU A 62 -12.27 3.75 -17.25
CA LEU A 62 -13.49 3.10 -16.75
C LEU A 62 -14.47 4.09 -16.12
N ILE A 63 -13.97 5.21 -15.63
CA ILE A 63 -14.74 6.22 -14.93
C ILE A 63 -14.48 7.57 -15.59
N THR A 64 -15.46 8.47 -15.63
CA THR A 64 -15.24 9.84 -16.12
C THR A 64 -14.29 10.59 -15.19
N GLU A 65 -13.60 11.62 -15.66
CA GLU A 65 -12.73 12.44 -14.79
C GLU A 65 -13.53 13.09 -13.64
N SER A 66 -14.77 13.51 -13.89
CA SER A 66 -15.64 14.08 -12.86
C SER A 66 -16.01 13.05 -11.78
N ASP A 67 -16.37 11.83 -12.17
CA ASP A 67 -16.70 10.77 -11.22
C ASP A 67 -15.44 10.25 -10.52
N MET A 68 -14.26 10.37 -11.15
CA MET A 68 -12.97 10.06 -10.52
C MET A 68 -12.71 10.96 -9.31
N LYS A 69 -12.98 12.26 -9.41
CA LYS A 69 -12.84 13.19 -8.26
C LYS A 69 -13.71 12.76 -7.09
N ARG A 70 -14.97 12.42 -7.35
CA ARG A 70 -15.89 11.89 -6.33
C ARG A 70 -15.39 10.58 -5.72
N LEU A 71 -14.83 9.70 -6.55
CA LEU A 71 -14.27 8.44 -6.10
C LEU A 71 -13.03 8.64 -5.21
N CYS A 72 -12.18 9.63 -5.48
CA CYS A 72 -11.08 10.02 -4.59
C CYS A 72 -11.59 10.46 -3.22
N GLU A 73 -12.63 11.29 -3.17
CA GLU A 73 -13.23 11.75 -1.91
C GLU A 73 -13.82 10.59 -1.08
N ILE A 74 -14.55 9.67 -1.74
CA ILE A 74 -15.10 8.48 -1.09
C ILE A 74 -13.99 7.60 -0.51
N SER A 75 -12.94 7.39 -1.30
CA SER A 75 -11.78 6.56 -0.93
C SER A 75 -11.02 7.15 0.25
N SER A 76 -10.69 8.43 0.19
CA SER A 76 -10.05 9.17 1.27
C SER A 76 -10.86 9.09 2.57
N ARG A 77 -12.19 9.29 2.49
CA ARG A 77 -13.07 9.18 3.66
C ARG A 77 -13.06 7.79 4.26
N LYS A 78 -13.15 6.74 3.45
CA LYS A 78 -13.13 5.37 3.97
C LYS A 78 -11.79 4.98 4.61
N ILE A 79 -10.66 5.47 4.09
CA ILE A 79 -9.35 5.26 4.74
C ILE A 79 -9.33 5.99 6.08
N LYS A 80 -9.78 7.25 6.10
CA LYS A 80 -9.91 8.03 7.34
C LYS A 80 -10.75 7.28 8.39
N ASP A 81 -11.93 6.80 8.01
CA ASP A 81 -12.81 6.05 8.91
C ASP A 81 -12.12 4.78 9.44
N ALA A 82 -11.36 4.07 8.61
CA ALA A 82 -10.60 2.89 9.02
C ALA A 82 -9.44 3.22 9.98
N VAL A 83 -8.82 4.40 9.83
CA VAL A 83 -7.80 4.93 10.76
C VAL A 83 -8.43 5.29 12.10
N GLU A 84 -9.56 6.01 12.10
CA GLU A 84 -10.26 6.45 13.32
C GLU A 84 -10.84 5.28 14.12
N ASN A 85 -11.26 4.20 13.46
CA ASN A 85 -11.82 3.00 14.10
C ASN A 85 -10.79 1.89 14.36
N ASP A 86 -9.50 2.14 14.09
CA ASP A 86 -8.40 1.18 14.23
C ASP A 86 -8.56 -0.13 13.41
N GLU A 87 -9.35 -0.08 12.34
CA GLU A 87 -9.58 -1.21 11.46
C GLU A 87 -8.44 -1.39 10.45
N LEU A 88 -7.56 -0.41 10.31
CA LEU A 88 -6.55 -0.42 9.26
C LEU A 88 -5.57 -1.59 9.38
N LEU A 89 -5.24 -2.01 10.61
CA LEU A 89 -4.37 -3.17 10.88
C LEU A 89 -5.00 -4.51 10.47
N SER A 90 -6.31 -4.57 10.26
CA SER A 90 -6.98 -5.78 9.76
C SER A 90 -6.68 -6.04 8.28
N PHE A 91 -6.17 -5.03 7.56
CA PHE A 91 -5.78 -5.19 6.17
C PHE A 91 -4.34 -5.65 6.01
N ARG A 92 -4.04 -6.23 4.86
CA ARG A 92 -2.70 -6.77 4.56
C ARG A 92 -1.63 -5.69 4.40
N GLU A 93 -2.01 -4.50 3.93
CA GLU A 93 -1.09 -3.43 3.51
C GLU A 93 -1.53 -2.07 4.09
N PRO A 94 -1.57 -1.91 5.43
CA PRO A 94 -2.00 -0.67 6.08
C PRO A 94 -1.19 0.56 5.63
N LEU A 95 0.14 0.45 5.49
CA LEU A 95 0.97 1.58 5.07
C LEU A 95 0.69 1.97 3.60
N GLY A 96 0.38 1.00 2.73
CA GLY A 96 -0.08 1.26 1.38
C GLY A 96 -1.41 2.03 1.32
N PHE A 97 -2.33 1.76 2.25
CA PHE A 97 -3.55 2.56 2.39
C PHE A 97 -3.27 3.99 2.87
N LEU A 98 -2.36 4.16 3.83
CA LEU A 98 -1.96 5.49 4.28
C LEU A 98 -1.26 6.29 3.16
N ASP A 99 -0.43 5.63 2.36
CA ASP A 99 0.23 6.25 1.21
C ASP A 99 -0.79 6.71 0.17
N SER A 100 -1.78 5.86 -0.09
CA SER A 100 -2.92 6.18 -0.95
C SER A 100 -3.77 7.33 -0.39
N TRP A 101 -3.90 7.43 0.93
CA TRP A 101 -4.69 8.48 1.56
C TRP A 101 -4.12 9.86 1.25
N ASP A 102 -2.81 10.03 1.35
CA ASP A 102 -2.12 11.28 1.03
C ASP A 102 -2.31 11.68 -0.44
N LEU A 103 -2.22 10.70 -1.35
CA LEU A 103 -2.42 10.92 -2.77
C LEU A 103 -3.85 11.43 -3.06
N LEU A 104 -4.84 10.85 -2.39
CA LEU A 104 -6.26 11.06 -2.70
C LEU A 104 -6.90 12.25 -1.95
N ALA A 105 -6.39 12.59 -0.77
CA ALA A 105 -6.97 13.62 0.10
C ALA A 105 -6.36 15.02 -0.09
N GLY A 106 -5.24 15.13 -0.80
CA GLY A 106 -4.42 16.34 -0.82
C GLY A 106 -3.49 16.44 0.40
N SER A 107 -2.76 17.56 0.50
CA SER A 107 -1.75 17.77 1.55
C SER A 107 -2.31 17.65 2.98
N ASP A 108 -1.41 17.45 3.95
CA ASP A 108 -1.65 17.39 5.40
C ASP A 108 -2.16 16.06 5.99
N GLN A 109 -2.54 15.06 5.19
CA GLN A 109 -2.87 13.73 5.75
C GLN A 109 -1.64 12.94 6.19
N SER A 110 -0.46 13.25 5.64
CA SER A 110 0.79 12.54 5.95
C SER A 110 1.17 12.66 7.42
N GLU A 111 0.85 13.81 8.04
CA GLU A 111 1.11 14.04 9.45
C GLU A 111 0.19 13.21 10.35
N LYS A 112 -1.09 13.09 9.99
CA LYS A 112 -2.04 12.24 10.72
C LYS A 112 -1.72 10.76 10.57
N ALA A 113 -1.37 10.34 9.36
CA ALA A 113 -0.90 8.98 9.08
C ALA A 113 0.36 8.66 9.90
N ARG A 114 1.32 9.58 9.95
CA ARG A 114 2.53 9.46 10.77
C ARG A 114 2.20 9.39 12.27
N PHE A 115 1.30 10.25 12.77
CA PHE A 115 0.88 10.22 14.17
C PHE A 115 0.26 8.87 14.53
N TRP A 116 -0.67 8.37 13.71
CA TRP A 116 -1.28 7.05 13.89
C TRP A 116 -0.22 5.94 13.90
N CYS A 117 0.71 5.93 12.93
CA CYS A 117 1.80 4.96 12.89
C CYS A 117 2.68 4.98 14.15
N MET A 118 3.00 6.17 14.67
CA MET A 118 3.80 6.33 15.89
C MET A 118 3.06 5.84 17.14
N ASP A 119 1.74 6.07 17.24
CA ASP A 119 0.90 5.53 18.31
C ASP A 119 0.94 3.99 18.34
N LYS A 120 0.88 3.36 17.16
CA LYS A 120 0.92 1.90 16.99
C LYS A 120 2.25 1.24 17.30
N LEU A 121 3.33 1.99 17.52
CA LEU A 121 4.61 1.39 17.94
C LEU A 121 4.53 0.72 19.33
N ASN A 122 3.54 1.08 20.15
CA ASN A 122 3.34 0.44 21.46
C ASN A 122 2.65 -0.93 21.37
N ASP A 123 2.13 -1.31 20.20
CA ASP A 123 1.47 -2.60 19.96
C ASP A 123 2.40 -3.54 19.18
N ASP A 124 2.80 -4.64 19.83
CA ASP A 124 3.64 -5.69 19.24
C ASP A 124 3.03 -6.26 17.93
N ASN A 125 1.71 -6.42 17.86
CA ASN A 125 1.06 -6.98 16.68
C ASN A 125 1.09 -5.98 15.52
N ALA A 126 0.87 -4.70 15.79
CA ALA A 126 0.96 -3.66 14.78
C ALA A 126 2.39 -3.54 14.21
N VAL A 127 3.40 -3.55 15.08
CA VAL A 127 4.81 -3.54 14.63
C VAL A 127 5.14 -4.76 13.78
N GLU A 128 4.65 -5.95 14.14
CA GLU A 128 4.83 -7.15 13.31
C GLU A 128 4.21 -7.00 11.92
N ILE A 129 3.00 -6.43 11.81
CA ILE A 129 2.33 -6.14 10.54
C ILE A 129 3.15 -5.16 9.71
N PHE A 130 3.61 -4.06 10.30
CA PHE A 130 4.43 -3.06 9.59
C PHE A 130 5.75 -3.67 9.10
N VAL A 131 6.42 -4.47 9.93
CA VAL A 131 7.65 -5.17 9.54
C VAL A 131 7.41 -6.07 8.32
N LYS A 132 6.30 -6.83 8.30
CA LYS A 132 5.92 -7.67 7.15
C LYS A 132 5.70 -6.85 5.89
N GLU A 133 5.03 -5.71 5.99
CA GLU A 133 4.74 -4.86 4.83
C GLU A 133 5.98 -4.13 4.28
N LEU A 134 6.86 -3.67 5.18
CA LEU A 134 8.09 -2.96 4.85
C LEU A 134 9.19 -3.87 4.30
N THR A 135 9.15 -5.17 4.64
CA THR A 135 10.13 -6.15 4.15
C THR A 135 9.68 -6.71 2.80
N SER A 136 10.44 -6.43 1.75
CA SER A 136 10.21 -6.98 0.42
C SER A 136 11.06 -8.23 0.19
N GLU A 137 10.49 -9.23 -0.48
CA GLU A 137 11.20 -10.44 -0.90
C GLU A 137 11.51 -10.37 -2.40
N GLY A 138 12.74 -10.71 -2.77
CA GLY A 138 13.18 -10.80 -4.16
C GLY A 138 14.07 -12.02 -4.39
N TRP A 139 14.32 -12.33 -5.66
CA TRP A 139 15.23 -13.38 -6.08
C TRP A 139 16.43 -12.76 -6.77
N ARG A 140 17.65 -13.14 -6.35
CA ARG A 140 18.87 -12.78 -7.07
C ARG A 140 19.34 -13.98 -7.87
N ALA A 141 19.77 -13.74 -9.09
CA ALA A 141 20.59 -14.67 -9.85
C ALA A 141 21.97 -14.04 -10.02
N THR A 142 23.02 -14.75 -9.62
CA THR A 142 24.39 -14.28 -9.82
C THR A 142 24.88 -14.76 -11.18
N VAL A 143 25.29 -13.85 -12.06
CA VAL A 143 25.85 -14.22 -13.36
C VAL A 143 27.06 -15.13 -13.13
N GLY A 144 26.98 -16.38 -13.59
CA GLY A 144 28.00 -17.42 -13.40
C GLY A 144 27.65 -18.50 -12.36
N ASN A 145 26.61 -18.32 -11.54
CA ASN A 145 26.07 -19.34 -10.64
C ASN A 145 24.57 -19.59 -10.92
N LEU A 146 24.19 -20.85 -11.11
CA LEU A 146 22.81 -21.28 -11.40
C LEU A 146 21.87 -21.18 -10.17
N GLU A 147 22.40 -20.93 -8.98
CA GLU A 147 21.60 -20.88 -7.75
C GLU A 147 21.03 -19.49 -7.51
N SER A 148 19.70 -19.39 -7.60
CA SER A 148 18.99 -18.19 -7.21
C SER A 148 18.91 -18.11 -5.68
N THR A 149 19.46 -17.04 -5.11
CA THR A 149 19.40 -16.79 -3.66
C THR A 149 18.29 -15.81 -3.35
N ARG A 150 17.47 -16.10 -2.33
CA ARG A 150 16.46 -15.15 -1.82
C ARG A 150 17.15 -13.94 -1.21
N SER A 151 16.64 -12.76 -1.53
CA SER A 151 17.09 -11.51 -0.93
C SER A 151 15.94 -10.73 -0.33
N TYR A 152 16.23 -10.05 0.76
CA TYR A 152 15.28 -9.18 1.45
C TYR A 152 15.77 -7.74 1.33
N SER A 153 14.84 -6.79 1.19
CA SER A 153 15.11 -5.36 1.23
C SER A 153 14.03 -4.64 2.00
N ILE A 154 14.34 -3.45 2.51
CA ILE A 154 13.38 -2.60 3.22
C ILE A 154 12.85 -1.53 2.27
N LYS A 155 11.53 -1.29 2.28
CA LYS A 155 10.89 -0.15 1.61
C LYS A 155 11.21 1.14 2.36
N MET A 156 12.45 1.62 2.22
CA MET A 156 12.98 2.76 3.00
C MET A 156 12.18 4.05 2.82
N ASP A 157 11.65 4.32 1.63
CA ASP A 157 10.84 5.51 1.39
C ASP A 157 9.55 5.51 2.23
N MET A 158 8.88 4.35 2.29
CA MET A 158 7.68 4.16 3.10
C MET A 158 7.99 4.23 4.60
N LEU A 159 9.11 3.63 5.04
CA LEU A 159 9.56 3.71 6.43
C LEU A 159 9.85 5.17 6.84
N ARG A 160 10.59 5.93 6.02
CA ARG A 160 10.91 7.35 6.26
C ARG A 160 9.67 8.25 6.23
N LYS A 161 8.68 7.91 5.40
CA LYS A 161 7.44 8.66 5.29
C LYS A 161 6.61 8.57 6.57
N PHE A 162 6.47 7.38 7.15
CA PHE A 162 5.54 7.13 8.25
C PHE A 162 6.16 7.02 9.63
N PHE A 163 7.47 6.83 9.75
CA PHE A 163 8.12 6.56 11.02
C PHE A 163 9.39 7.41 11.22
N ASP A 164 9.76 7.58 12.49
CA ASP A 164 11.14 7.83 12.85
C ASP A 164 11.91 6.51 12.69
N VAL A 165 12.82 6.47 11.71
CA VAL A 165 13.53 5.26 11.27
C VAL A 165 14.27 4.59 12.44
N GLU A 166 14.97 5.38 13.25
CA GLU A 166 15.77 4.86 14.36
C GLU A 166 14.87 4.35 15.49
N LYS A 167 13.80 5.08 15.82
CA LYS A 167 12.84 4.61 16.83
C LYS A 167 12.14 3.33 16.41
N PHE A 168 11.76 3.21 15.14
CA PHE A 168 11.16 2.00 14.60
C PHE A 168 12.13 0.82 14.70
N LYS A 169 13.39 1.01 14.28
CA LYS A 169 14.43 -0.03 14.40
C LYS A 169 14.62 -0.49 15.84
N GLN A 170 14.80 0.46 16.77
CA GLN A 170 14.97 0.16 18.19
C GLN A 170 13.80 -0.66 18.74
N ARG A 171 12.57 -0.33 18.33
CA ARG A 171 11.37 -1.07 18.73
C ARG A 171 11.36 -2.50 18.20
N VAL A 172 11.74 -2.70 16.93
CA VAL A 172 11.87 -4.04 16.34
C VAL A 172 12.95 -4.86 17.05
N GLU A 173 14.11 -4.27 17.39
CA GLU A 173 15.17 -4.94 18.13
C GLU A 173 14.76 -5.35 19.54
N GLU A 174 13.98 -4.51 20.22
CA GLU A 174 13.41 -4.82 21.54
C GLU A 174 12.47 -6.03 21.46
N MET A 175 11.55 -6.03 20.49
CA MET A 175 10.65 -7.16 20.26
C MET A 175 11.42 -8.43 19.89
N LEU A 176 12.48 -8.32 19.08
CA LEU A 176 13.30 -9.46 18.69
C LEU A 176 13.99 -10.09 19.91
N ARG A 177 14.51 -9.27 20.84
CA ARG A 177 15.13 -9.74 22.09
C ARG A 177 14.14 -10.48 23.00
N LYS A 178 12.86 -10.07 22.98
CA LYS A 178 11.77 -10.69 23.75
C LYS A 178 11.17 -11.93 23.06
N SER A 179 11.38 -12.09 21.75
CA SER A 179 10.78 -13.17 20.98
C SER A 179 11.51 -14.50 21.17
N GLU A 180 10.76 -15.59 21.25
CA GLU A 180 11.32 -16.94 21.36
C GLU A 180 12.08 -17.32 20.08
N PRO A 181 13.36 -17.73 20.18
CA PRO A 181 14.12 -18.21 19.02
C PRO A 181 13.42 -19.35 18.30
N GLY A 182 13.22 -19.20 16.99
CA GLY A 182 12.54 -20.20 16.15
C GLY A 182 11.05 -19.97 15.96
N SER A 183 10.42 -19.05 16.71
CA SER A 183 9.05 -18.62 16.45
C SER A 183 8.93 -17.88 15.11
N GLU A 184 7.71 -17.84 14.54
CA GLU A 184 7.42 -17.08 13.32
C GLU A 184 7.78 -15.60 13.50
N ARG A 185 7.35 -15.01 14.62
CA ARG A 185 7.67 -13.61 15.00
C ARG A 185 9.17 -13.36 15.02
N TYR A 186 9.95 -14.23 15.67
CA TYR A 186 11.41 -14.11 15.69
C TYR A 186 11.99 -14.11 14.26
N ALA A 187 11.51 -15.00 13.38
CA ALA A 187 11.98 -15.06 12.00
C ALA A 187 11.65 -13.78 11.21
N ILE A 188 10.45 -13.22 11.38
CA ILE A 188 10.00 -11.98 10.73
C ILE A 188 10.87 -10.80 11.16
N LEU A 189 10.99 -10.58 12.48
CA LEU A 189 11.75 -9.44 13.04
C LEU A 189 13.24 -9.55 12.69
N LYS A 190 13.81 -10.75 12.77
CA LYS A 190 15.22 -10.98 12.41
C LYS A 190 15.49 -10.72 10.93
N ARG A 191 14.58 -11.10 10.02
CA ARG A 191 14.71 -10.80 8.59
C ARG A 191 14.76 -9.29 8.36
N PHE A 192 13.89 -8.54 9.02
CA PHE A 192 13.87 -7.09 8.90
C PHE A 192 15.17 -6.46 9.37
N ILE A 193 15.66 -6.80 10.56
CA ILE A 193 16.93 -6.24 11.09
C ILE A 193 18.09 -6.58 10.16
N ASN A 194 18.20 -7.83 9.71
CA ASN A 194 19.26 -8.23 8.78
C ASN A 194 19.17 -7.47 7.44
N ALA A 195 17.97 -7.24 6.91
CA ALA A 195 17.77 -6.49 5.68
C ALA A 195 18.04 -4.99 5.88
N PHE A 196 17.73 -4.45 7.05
CA PHE A 196 17.98 -3.06 7.42
C PHE A 196 19.48 -2.78 7.54
N ASP A 197 20.24 -3.70 8.15
CA ASP A 197 21.68 -3.56 8.35
C ASP A 197 22.52 -3.95 7.10
N ASP A 198 21.91 -4.49 6.04
CA ASP A 198 22.62 -4.74 4.78
C ASP A 198 22.97 -3.38 4.14
N PRO A 199 24.26 -3.04 3.97
CA PRO A 199 24.70 -1.76 3.41
C PRO A 199 24.24 -1.52 1.97
N ARG A 200 23.61 -2.52 1.34
CA ARG A 200 23.02 -2.44 -0.01
C ARG A 200 21.53 -2.10 -0.02
N SER A 201 20.92 -1.89 1.15
CA SER A 201 19.51 -1.50 1.33
C SER A 201 19.28 0.02 1.46
N HIS A 202 20.34 0.81 1.37
CA HIS A 202 20.35 2.29 1.46
C HIS A 202 20.89 2.91 0.18
#